data_AF-A0A1A8K2M0-F1
#
_entry.id   AF-A0A1A8K2M0-F1
#
_cell.length_a   1.000
_cell.length_b   1.000
_cell.length_c   1.000
_cell.angle_alpha   90.00
_cell.angle_beta   90.00
_cell.angle_gamma   90.00
#
_symmetry.space_group_name_H-M   'P 1'
#
loop_
_entity.id
_entity.type
_entity.pdbx_description
1 polymer ?
#
loop_
_entity_poly.entity_id
_entity_poly.type
_entity_poly.pdbx_seq_one_letter_code
_entity_poly.pdbx_strand_id
1 'polypeptide(L)'
;DFSRLSLEQKELCRSRLKLLFYLDRLATYEEILGGPHAAEQKYDAEFFKTFRSQNIVLSARNYARESNVQALDILFTYHGEELLQHRLAILYNFPETTSPHEYSTLLPEACLDERGELALIPWVEQRHREMDWCESEQCRAVLEQNVLDDDGFLYEETPERLRFCTSTPSIDLLTDWYQSRAQDIDSCSRQVDCALSLVRLGKEREIPGLEQLCDDLVTMETLVYETSCDLNLTLKDLRQLSHIEKLGLLMKNSSPERYVKDAFQWMVPFLHRCEREQEGAARSLLALHLVGLAQHDLTLPLLIFQHSKPNCQKKIIGDPDQLMEVALECIYSCERDDQLSLCYDILECLPQRGFGPETSITPLLHDQVDKLEKHLSVVEVLEKHGLQKPVSYVKSSQNSEEEAHQLMVKLCRHTGRKNPPVSETVWRGVLQDLLDMQQNVYSCLKAETCHQVFVESLLCSSRVENIRLAGQLMHCSKHGQDVPVSLSFRGKGYALKVAYDNSVDLVLAASREYFNSSTALTDPCMNLARACLQLITDCPPAIQEELDLISALSQLEDFSVRILPLQVRLRSDRLSLIEECIARCPTAYNQSTTLLSLASLLRVSGDNEAKRRGQ
;
A
#
# COMPACT_ATOMS: atom_id res chain seq x y z
N ASP A 1 -58.90 -43.54 41.83
CA ASP A 1 -59.53 -43.23 40.53
C ASP A 1 -59.97 -41.77 40.54
N PHE A 2 -59.14 -40.89 39.96
CA PHE A 2 -59.41 -39.45 39.92
C PHE A 2 -60.56 -39.08 38.97
N SER A 3 -60.95 -39.98 38.05
CA SER A 3 -62.03 -39.72 37.08
C SER A 3 -63.43 -39.60 37.72
N ARG A 4 -63.57 -40.05 38.97
CA ARG A 4 -64.85 -40.06 39.72
C ARG A 4 -64.97 -38.98 40.80
N LEU A 5 -64.05 -38.00 40.83
CA LEU A 5 -64.10 -36.93 41.82
C LEU A 5 -65.34 -36.04 41.64
N SER A 6 -66.05 -35.77 42.74
CA SER A 6 -67.09 -34.75 42.81
C SER A 6 -66.52 -33.33 42.66
N LEU A 7 -67.37 -32.34 42.39
CA LEU A 7 -66.95 -30.94 42.26
C LEU A 7 -66.26 -30.42 43.54
N GLU A 8 -66.81 -30.72 44.71
CA GLU A 8 -66.22 -30.36 46.00
C GLU A 8 -64.84 -31.00 46.21
N GLN A 9 -64.68 -32.28 45.85
CA GLN A 9 -63.39 -32.96 45.93
C GLN A 9 -62.37 -32.38 44.95
N LYS A 10 -62.80 -31.95 43.75
CA LYS A 10 -61.94 -31.24 42.80
C LYS A 10 -61.48 -29.89 43.36
N GLU A 11 -62.36 -29.12 43.99
CA GLU A 11 -61.99 -27.84 44.65
C GLU A 11 -61.04 -28.03 45.82
N LEU A 12 -61.20 -29.09 46.62
CA LEU A 12 -60.25 -29.44 47.67
C LEU A 12 -58.87 -29.79 47.10
N CYS A 13 -58.82 -30.54 46.00
CA CYS A 13 -57.55 -30.85 45.32
C CYS A 13 -56.90 -29.59 44.74
N ARG A 14 -57.68 -28.68 44.11
CA ARG A 14 -57.19 -27.37 43.63
C ARG A 14 -56.63 -26.51 44.76
N SER A 15 -57.34 -26.47 45.90
CA SER A 15 -56.89 -25.72 47.07
C SER A 15 -55.60 -26.29 47.66
N ARG A 16 -55.48 -27.64 47.72
CA ARG A 16 -54.26 -28.33 48.14
C ARG A 16 -53.10 -28.02 47.21
N LEU A 17 -53.29 -28.16 45.90
CA LEU A 17 -52.29 -27.81 44.88
C LEU A 17 -51.81 -26.37 45.01
N LYS A 18 -52.73 -25.42 45.18
CA LYS A 18 -52.39 -24.00 45.36
C LYS A 18 -51.58 -23.73 46.63
N LEU A 19 -51.90 -24.39 47.74
CA LEU A 19 -51.15 -24.25 49.00
C LEU A 19 -49.75 -24.88 48.89
N LEU A 20 -49.65 -26.04 48.23
CA LEU A 20 -48.38 -26.71 47.97
C LEU A 20 -47.48 -25.86 47.06
N PHE A 21 -48.03 -25.30 45.99
CA PHE A 21 -47.34 -24.34 45.12
C PHE A 21 -46.85 -23.11 45.89
N TYR A 22 -47.68 -22.51 46.76
CA TYR A 22 -47.24 -21.41 47.60
C TYR A 22 -46.18 -21.80 48.63
N LEU A 23 -46.20 -23.04 49.11
CA LEU A 23 -45.17 -23.56 50.01
C LEU A 23 -43.82 -23.69 49.27
N ASP A 24 -43.81 -24.20 48.04
CA ASP A 24 -42.60 -24.30 47.23
C ASP A 24 -42.06 -22.91 46.85
N ARG A 25 -42.94 -21.95 46.55
CA ARG A 25 -42.55 -20.54 46.35
C ARG A 25 -41.99 -19.91 47.61
N LEU A 26 -42.49 -20.25 48.79
CA LEU A 26 -41.95 -19.74 50.06
C LEU A 26 -40.53 -20.27 50.28
N ALA A 27 -40.33 -21.59 50.18
CA ALA A 27 -39.01 -22.20 50.32
C ALA A 27 -38.01 -21.63 49.30
N THR A 28 -38.45 -21.40 48.06
CA THR A 28 -37.62 -20.75 47.03
C THR A 28 -37.27 -19.32 47.41
N TYR A 29 -38.22 -18.55 47.94
CA TYR A 29 -37.94 -17.19 48.40
C TYR A 29 -36.96 -17.18 49.57
N GLU A 30 -37.09 -18.13 50.51
CA GLU A 30 -36.13 -18.30 51.61
C GLU A 30 -34.71 -18.56 51.09
N GLU A 31 -34.54 -19.43 50.11
CA GLU A 31 -33.25 -19.65 49.44
C GLU A 31 -32.72 -18.37 48.78
N ILE A 32 -33.56 -17.63 48.06
CA ILE A 32 -33.18 -16.34 47.43
C ILE A 32 -32.69 -15.33 48.47
N LEU A 33 -33.26 -15.33 49.68
CA LEU A 33 -32.84 -14.42 50.76
C LEU A 33 -31.52 -14.84 51.45
N GLY A 34 -30.98 -16.01 51.11
CA GLY A 34 -29.77 -16.60 51.69
C GLY A 34 -30.04 -17.72 52.69
N GLY A 35 -31.17 -18.42 52.54
CA GLY A 35 -31.59 -19.54 53.37
C GLY A 35 -32.45 -19.14 54.59
N PRO A 36 -32.95 -20.13 55.37
CA PRO A 36 -33.99 -19.92 56.38
C PRO A 36 -33.65 -18.88 57.44
N HIS A 37 -32.41 -18.87 57.95
CA HIS A 37 -31.96 -17.93 58.98
C HIS A 37 -31.89 -16.48 58.47
N ALA A 38 -31.50 -16.28 57.21
CA ALA A 38 -31.46 -14.96 56.61
C ALA A 38 -32.87 -14.49 56.23
N ALA A 39 -33.74 -15.42 55.83
CA ALA A 39 -35.13 -15.15 55.49
C ALA A 39 -35.90 -14.57 56.67
N GLU A 40 -35.71 -15.06 57.90
CA GLU A 40 -36.37 -14.50 59.11
C GLU A 40 -36.17 -12.99 59.27
N GLN A 41 -35.02 -12.46 58.84
CA GLN A 41 -34.67 -11.05 58.97
C GLN A 41 -35.04 -10.22 57.74
N LYS A 42 -34.98 -10.83 56.54
CA LYS A 42 -35.13 -10.12 55.26
C LYS A 42 -36.49 -10.33 54.60
N TYR A 43 -37.36 -11.16 55.18
CA TYR A 43 -38.65 -11.49 54.59
C TYR A 43 -39.53 -10.26 54.42
N ASP A 44 -39.97 -10.06 53.18
CA ASP A 44 -40.97 -9.05 52.82
C ASP A 44 -42.29 -9.74 52.44
N ALA A 45 -43.32 -9.46 53.25
CA ALA A 45 -44.66 -10.04 53.08
C ALA A 45 -45.39 -9.53 51.83
N GLU A 46 -45.19 -8.27 51.42
CA GLU A 46 -45.82 -7.71 50.22
C GLU A 46 -45.11 -8.20 48.95
N PHE A 47 -43.77 -8.34 49.00
CA PHE A 47 -43.03 -9.02 47.95
C PHE A 47 -43.53 -10.47 47.79
N PHE A 48 -43.54 -11.26 48.86
CA PHE A 48 -43.93 -12.66 48.79
C PHE A 48 -45.38 -12.85 48.32
N LYS A 49 -46.28 -11.98 48.79
CA LYS A 49 -47.69 -11.97 48.36
C LYS A 49 -47.83 -11.83 46.84
N THR A 50 -46.94 -11.06 46.21
CA THR A 50 -46.86 -10.90 44.76
C THR A 50 -46.18 -12.12 44.12
N PHE A 51 -44.96 -12.45 44.56
CA PHE A 51 -44.11 -13.51 44.01
C PHE A 51 -44.80 -14.87 43.99
N ARG A 52 -45.48 -15.25 45.08
CA ARG A 52 -46.15 -16.56 45.20
C ARG A 52 -47.26 -16.77 44.17
N SER A 53 -47.85 -15.70 43.65
CA SER A 53 -48.93 -15.75 42.66
C SER A 53 -48.50 -15.34 41.25
N GLN A 54 -47.23 -14.96 41.09
CA GLN A 54 -46.68 -14.50 39.82
C GLN A 54 -46.20 -15.69 39.00
N ASN A 55 -46.45 -15.64 37.68
CA ASN A 55 -45.88 -16.57 36.72
C ASN A 55 -44.36 -16.68 36.95
N ILE A 56 -43.83 -17.91 37.06
CA ILE A 56 -42.42 -18.11 37.39
C ILE A 56 -41.50 -17.60 36.27
N VAL A 57 -41.88 -17.80 35.02
CA VAL A 57 -41.16 -17.33 33.83
C VAL A 57 -41.03 -15.81 33.87
N LEU A 58 -42.10 -15.10 34.27
CA LEU A 58 -42.06 -13.65 34.43
C LEU A 58 -41.11 -13.23 35.55
N SER A 59 -41.10 -13.98 36.66
CA SER A 59 -40.19 -13.72 37.79
C SER A 59 -38.73 -13.93 37.37
N ALA A 60 -38.42 -15.02 36.66
CA ALA A 60 -37.10 -15.30 36.11
C ALA A 60 -36.64 -14.23 35.12
N ARG A 61 -37.51 -13.81 34.19
CA ARG A 61 -37.21 -12.70 33.27
C ARG A 61 -36.86 -11.41 34.01
N ASN A 62 -37.61 -11.06 35.06
CA ASN A 62 -37.34 -9.85 35.82
C ASN A 62 -35.99 -9.94 36.56
N TYR A 63 -35.67 -11.09 37.17
CA TYR A 63 -34.36 -11.30 37.78
C TYR A 63 -33.20 -11.24 36.77
N ALA A 64 -33.40 -11.72 35.53
CA ALA A 64 -32.43 -11.54 34.46
C ALA A 64 -32.19 -10.06 34.15
N ARG A 65 -33.26 -9.26 34.04
CA ARG A 65 -33.18 -7.80 33.77
C ARG A 65 -32.52 -7.02 34.92
N GLU A 66 -32.63 -7.52 36.14
CA GLU A 66 -31.99 -6.98 37.33
C GLU A 66 -30.56 -7.51 37.54
N SER A 67 -30.07 -8.37 36.64
CA SER A 67 -28.78 -9.06 36.75
C SER A 67 -28.63 -9.88 38.03
N ASN A 68 -29.73 -10.37 38.59
CA ASN A 68 -29.75 -11.17 39.81
C ASN A 68 -29.49 -12.65 39.49
N VAL A 69 -28.20 -12.96 39.28
CA VAL A 69 -27.70 -14.29 38.89
C VAL A 69 -28.06 -15.35 39.93
N GLN A 70 -27.91 -15.04 41.21
CA GLN A 70 -28.17 -15.98 42.30
C GLN A 70 -29.66 -16.37 42.36
N ALA A 71 -30.57 -15.40 42.23
CA ALA A 71 -32.00 -15.72 42.22
C ALA A 71 -32.36 -16.61 41.03
N LEU A 72 -31.81 -16.34 39.84
CA LEU A 72 -32.02 -17.17 38.66
C LEU A 72 -31.50 -18.60 38.80
N ASP A 73 -30.30 -18.77 39.37
CA ASP A 73 -29.72 -20.08 39.66
C ASP A 73 -30.65 -20.93 40.54
N ILE A 74 -31.17 -20.31 41.61
CA ILE A 74 -32.14 -20.92 42.53
C ILE A 74 -33.45 -21.24 41.79
N LEU A 75 -33.94 -20.33 40.95
CA LEU A 75 -35.16 -20.58 40.18
C LEU A 75 -34.99 -21.75 39.20
N PHE A 76 -33.91 -21.81 38.43
CA PHE A 76 -33.65 -22.95 37.53
C PHE A 76 -33.46 -24.26 38.28
N THR A 77 -32.91 -24.21 39.49
CA THR A 77 -32.70 -25.39 40.33
C THR A 77 -34.02 -25.95 40.87
N TYR A 78 -34.92 -25.11 41.40
CA TYR A 78 -36.13 -25.59 42.08
C TYR A 78 -37.42 -25.55 41.24
N HIS A 79 -37.44 -24.81 40.13
CA HIS A 79 -38.58 -24.67 39.20
C HIS A 79 -38.19 -25.03 37.76
N GLY A 80 -37.26 -25.98 37.60
CA GLY A 80 -36.71 -26.34 36.29
C GLY A 80 -37.74 -26.88 35.30
N GLU A 81 -38.73 -27.64 35.77
CA GLU A 81 -39.84 -28.18 34.97
C GLU A 81 -40.58 -27.10 34.16
N GLU A 82 -40.75 -25.90 34.74
CA GLU A 82 -41.43 -24.76 34.09
C GLU A 82 -40.44 -23.83 33.36
N LEU A 83 -39.18 -23.76 33.79
CA LEU A 83 -38.24 -22.72 33.36
C LEU A 83 -37.20 -23.16 32.33
N LEU A 84 -36.74 -24.42 32.37
CA LEU A 84 -35.57 -24.84 31.58
C LEU A 84 -35.85 -24.81 30.07
N GLN A 85 -37.10 -25.03 29.65
CA GLN A 85 -37.50 -24.85 28.26
C GLN A 85 -37.34 -23.41 27.76
N HIS A 86 -37.35 -22.43 28.67
CA HIS A 86 -37.19 -21.01 28.38
C HIS A 86 -35.82 -20.45 28.76
N ARG A 87 -34.89 -21.28 29.29
CA ARG A 87 -33.60 -20.85 29.86
C ARG A 87 -32.87 -19.89 28.92
N LEU A 88 -32.68 -20.29 27.66
CA LEU A 88 -31.99 -19.49 26.65
C LEU A 88 -32.66 -18.13 26.39
N ALA A 89 -34.00 -18.08 26.37
CA ALA A 89 -34.76 -16.84 26.18
C ALA A 89 -34.75 -15.94 27.43
N ILE A 90 -34.72 -16.53 28.63
CA ILE A 90 -34.54 -15.79 29.89
C ILE A 90 -33.15 -15.15 29.92
N LEU A 91 -32.10 -15.88 29.52
CA LEU A 91 -30.73 -15.34 29.46
C LEU A 91 -30.57 -14.16 28.48
N TYR A 92 -31.39 -14.06 27.43
CA TYR A 92 -31.43 -12.89 26.54
C TYR A 92 -31.81 -11.59 27.25
N ASN A 93 -32.46 -11.68 28.41
CA ASN A 93 -32.96 -10.52 29.15
C ASN A 93 -31.92 -9.93 30.13
N PHE A 94 -30.73 -10.52 30.25
CA PHE A 94 -29.62 -9.82 30.92
C PHE A 94 -29.32 -8.51 30.18
N PRO A 95 -29.17 -7.37 30.87
CA PRO A 95 -28.74 -6.13 30.24
C PRO A 95 -27.42 -6.32 29.49
N GLU A 96 -27.28 -5.71 28.31
CA GLU A 96 -26.06 -5.81 27.50
C GLU A 96 -24.81 -5.26 28.21
N THR A 97 -25.01 -4.43 29.25
CA THR A 97 -23.96 -3.88 30.11
C THR A 97 -23.52 -4.83 31.23
N THR A 98 -24.21 -5.95 31.44
CA THR A 98 -23.83 -6.94 32.46
C THR A 98 -22.73 -7.84 31.91
N SER A 99 -21.61 -7.94 32.62
CA SER A 99 -20.51 -8.79 32.17
C SER A 99 -20.93 -10.26 32.11
N PRO A 100 -20.70 -10.98 30.99
CA PRO A 100 -20.97 -12.41 30.88
C PRO A 100 -20.27 -13.27 31.93
N HIS A 101 -19.18 -12.77 32.52
CA HIS A 101 -18.52 -13.47 33.62
C HIS A 101 -19.38 -13.51 34.89
N GLU A 102 -20.22 -12.50 35.13
CA GLU A 102 -21.09 -12.42 36.31
C GLU A 102 -22.17 -13.50 36.29
N TYR A 103 -22.76 -13.77 35.13
CA TYR A 103 -23.80 -14.79 34.95
C TYR A 103 -23.27 -16.07 34.30
N SER A 104 -21.94 -16.27 34.32
CA SER A 104 -21.29 -17.39 33.65
C SER A 104 -21.83 -18.75 34.12
N THR A 105 -22.18 -18.92 35.40
CA THR A 105 -22.73 -20.18 35.92
C THR A 105 -24.07 -20.57 35.31
N LEU A 106 -24.82 -19.59 34.78
CA LEU A 106 -26.11 -19.81 34.15
C LEU A 106 -26.00 -20.17 32.67
N LEU A 107 -24.82 -20.01 32.06
CA LEU A 107 -24.60 -20.25 30.63
C LEU A 107 -24.61 -21.76 30.31
N PRO A 108 -25.09 -22.15 29.12
CA PRO A 108 -25.10 -23.55 28.70
C PRO A 108 -23.66 -24.01 28.40
N GLU A 109 -23.34 -25.23 28.82
CA GLU A 109 -22.04 -25.87 28.62
C GLU A 109 -22.20 -27.23 27.93
N ALA A 110 -21.21 -27.63 27.14
CA ALA A 110 -21.20 -28.93 26.48
C ALA A 110 -20.04 -29.79 26.98
N CYS A 111 -20.22 -31.11 26.94
CA CYS A 111 -19.15 -32.08 27.18
C CYS A 111 -19.33 -33.32 26.29
N LEU A 112 -18.25 -34.10 26.14
CA LEU A 112 -18.35 -35.41 25.49
C LEU A 112 -19.13 -36.36 26.38
N ASP A 113 -20.16 -36.99 25.83
CA ASP A 113 -20.94 -38.03 26.50
C ASP A 113 -20.17 -39.37 26.53
N GLU A 114 -20.80 -40.41 27.10
CA GLU A 114 -20.22 -41.76 27.18
C GLU A 114 -19.94 -42.40 25.80
N ARG A 115 -20.53 -41.87 24.73
CA ARG A 115 -20.38 -42.32 23.34
C ARG A 115 -19.34 -41.51 22.58
N GLY A 116 -18.78 -40.47 23.20
CA GLY A 116 -17.85 -39.54 22.57
C GLY A 116 -18.52 -38.51 21.67
N GLU A 117 -19.85 -38.33 21.79
CA GLU A 117 -20.60 -37.27 21.10
C GLU A 117 -20.73 -36.05 22.01
N LEU A 118 -20.60 -34.86 21.43
CA LEU A 118 -20.73 -33.61 22.18
C LEU A 118 -22.20 -33.35 22.52
N ALA A 119 -22.51 -33.21 23.80
CA ALA A 119 -23.86 -33.01 24.30
C ALA A 119 -23.91 -31.91 25.37
N LEU A 120 -25.09 -31.28 25.53
CA LEU A 120 -25.35 -30.31 26.60
C LEU A 120 -25.21 -30.98 27.98
N ILE A 121 -24.55 -30.30 28.91
CA ILE A 121 -24.59 -30.66 30.34
C ILE A 121 -25.97 -30.26 30.90
N PRO A 122 -26.81 -31.23 31.34
CA PRO A 122 -28.13 -30.93 31.89
C PRO A 122 -28.02 -30.08 33.15
N TRP A 123 -29.02 -29.23 33.38
CA TRP A 123 -29.11 -28.50 34.64
C TRP A 123 -29.44 -29.47 35.77
N VAL A 124 -28.81 -29.28 36.93
CA VAL A 124 -29.08 -30.11 38.11
C VAL A 124 -30.29 -29.56 38.84
N GLU A 125 -31.46 -30.17 38.58
CA GLU A 125 -32.70 -29.82 39.27
C GLU A 125 -32.77 -30.41 40.68
N GLN A 126 -33.45 -29.71 41.58
CA GLN A 126 -33.79 -30.15 42.92
C GLN A 126 -35.25 -29.87 43.21
N ARG A 127 -35.79 -30.50 44.25
CA ARG A 127 -37.15 -30.25 44.73
C ARG A 127 -37.11 -29.93 46.20
N HIS A 128 -37.93 -28.97 46.63
CA HIS A 128 -38.08 -28.62 48.04
C HIS A 128 -38.71 -29.74 48.86
N ARG A 129 -39.51 -30.59 48.22
CA ARG A 129 -40.24 -31.69 48.85
C ARG A 129 -40.54 -32.82 47.87
N GLU A 130 -40.95 -33.96 48.41
CA GLU A 130 -41.53 -35.05 47.63
C GLU A 130 -42.85 -34.62 46.97
N MET A 131 -43.13 -35.21 45.80
CA MET A 131 -44.40 -34.98 45.08
C MET A 131 -45.58 -35.50 45.90
N ASP A 132 -46.57 -34.64 46.07
CA ASP A 132 -47.83 -35.01 46.67
C ASP A 132 -48.69 -35.79 45.66
N TRP A 133 -49.56 -36.66 46.16
CA TRP A 133 -50.45 -37.46 45.31
C TRP A 133 -51.35 -36.58 44.42
N CYS A 134 -51.67 -35.34 44.85
CA CYS A 134 -52.49 -34.42 44.06
C CYS A 134 -51.73 -33.76 42.90
N GLU A 135 -50.40 -33.83 42.88
CA GLU A 135 -49.53 -33.30 41.81
C GLU A 135 -49.27 -34.31 40.70
N SER A 136 -49.73 -35.56 40.87
CA SER A 136 -49.64 -36.57 39.82
C SER A 136 -50.39 -36.12 38.57
N GLU A 137 -49.85 -36.46 37.39
CA GLU A 137 -50.47 -36.15 36.09
C GLU A 137 -51.93 -36.59 36.00
N GLN A 138 -52.26 -37.73 36.61
CA GLN A 138 -53.62 -38.28 36.67
C GLN A 138 -54.58 -37.40 37.46
N CYS A 139 -54.09 -36.72 38.50
CA CYS A 139 -54.87 -35.76 39.28
C CYS A 139 -54.96 -34.42 38.54
N ARG A 140 -53.82 -33.90 38.06
CA ARG A 140 -53.73 -32.65 37.29
C ARG A 140 -54.65 -32.65 36.07
N ALA A 141 -54.64 -33.73 35.26
CA ALA A 141 -55.49 -33.87 34.08
C ALA A 141 -57.01 -33.75 34.36
N VAL A 142 -57.46 -34.07 35.58
CA VAL A 142 -58.87 -33.94 36.01
C VAL A 142 -59.20 -32.54 36.51
N LEU A 143 -58.19 -31.78 36.96
CA LEU A 143 -58.34 -30.47 37.60
C LEU A 143 -58.06 -29.29 36.65
N GLU A 144 -57.08 -29.45 35.75
CA GLU A 144 -56.45 -28.42 34.91
C GLU A 144 -57.02 -28.37 33.49
N GLN A 145 -58.34 -28.16 33.36
CA GLN A 145 -58.92 -27.95 32.01
C GLN A 145 -58.70 -26.54 31.44
N ASN A 146 -58.12 -25.57 32.19
CA ASN A 146 -58.04 -24.16 31.75
C ASN A 146 -56.92 -23.29 32.39
N VAL A 147 -55.81 -23.85 32.87
CA VAL A 147 -54.67 -23.01 33.32
C VAL A 147 -53.60 -23.06 32.24
N LEU A 148 -53.75 -22.22 31.21
CA LEU A 148 -52.62 -21.86 30.36
C LEU A 148 -51.82 -20.85 31.17
N ASP A 149 -50.68 -21.26 31.73
CA ASP A 149 -49.65 -20.28 32.08
C ASP A 149 -49.16 -19.69 30.77
N ASP A 150 -49.66 -18.49 30.45
CA ASP A 150 -49.27 -17.76 29.24
C ASP A 150 -47.78 -17.40 29.35
N ASP A 151 -46.94 -18.17 28.68
CA ASP A 151 -45.50 -17.96 28.51
C ASP A 151 -45.18 -17.21 27.21
N GLY A 152 -46.20 -16.97 26.37
CA GLY A 152 -46.09 -16.30 25.08
C GLY A 152 -45.48 -14.90 25.17
N PHE A 153 -45.75 -14.19 26.28
CA PHE A 153 -45.21 -12.85 26.55
C PHE A 153 -43.68 -12.77 26.48
N LEU A 154 -42.95 -13.88 26.70
CA LEU A 154 -41.49 -13.90 26.62
C LEU A 154 -40.99 -13.74 25.17
N TYR A 155 -41.85 -14.06 24.19
CA TYR A 155 -41.52 -14.12 22.77
C TYR A 155 -42.25 -13.06 21.93
N GLU A 156 -43.24 -12.35 22.49
CA GLU A 156 -44.04 -11.35 21.77
C GLU A 156 -43.19 -10.25 21.12
N GLU A 157 -42.20 -9.71 21.84
CA GLU A 157 -41.32 -8.65 21.33
C GLU A 157 -40.36 -9.14 20.24
N THR A 158 -39.99 -10.42 20.27
CA THR A 158 -39.04 -11.01 19.30
C THR A 158 -39.42 -12.46 18.98
N PRO A 159 -40.38 -12.68 18.06
CA PRO A 159 -40.93 -14.00 17.77
C PRO A 159 -39.89 -15.02 17.27
N GLU A 160 -38.82 -14.55 16.64
CA GLU A 160 -37.72 -15.39 16.16
C GLU A 160 -37.04 -16.16 17.31
N ARG A 161 -37.09 -15.64 18.55
CA ARG A 161 -36.51 -16.30 19.74
C ARG A 161 -37.28 -17.54 20.16
N LEU A 162 -38.48 -17.77 19.65
CA LEU A 162 -39.25 -18.99 19.91
C LEU A 162 -38.49 -20.26 19.51
N ARG A 163 -37.55 -20.15 18.54
CA ARG A 163 -36.66 -21.26 18.16
C ARG A 163 -35.76 -21.76 19.30
N PHE A 164 -35.54 -20.95 20.32
CA PHE A 164 -34.77 -21.30 21.52
C PHE A 164 -35.64 -21.91 22.64
N CYS A 165 -36.95 -22.08 22.42
CA CYS A 165 -37.86 -22.71 23.37
C CYS A 165 -37.72 -24.24 23.33
N THR A 166 -36.81 -24.78 24.14
CA THR A 166 -36.57 -26.23 24.26
C THR A 166 -35.85 -26.56 25.56
N SER A 167 -36.23 -27.68 26.19
CA SER A 167 -35.54 -28.21 27.38
C SER A 167 -34.29 -29.03 27.01
N THR A 168 -34.15 -29.42 25.74
CA THR A 168 -33.03 -30.24 25.24
C THR A 168 -32.43 -29.60 23.98
N PRO A 169 -31.77 -28.43 24.09
CA PRO A 169 -31.14 -27.78 22.94
C PRO A 169 -30.01 -28.63 22.36
N SER A 170 -29.94 -28.71 21.03
CA SER A 170 -28.80 -29.30 20.34
C SER A 170 -27.58 -28.40 20.43
N ILE A 171 -26.38 -28.95 20.20
CA ILE A 171 -25.15 -28.15 20.14
C ILE A 171 -25.26 -27.05 19.09
N ASP A 172 -25.80 -27.34 17.90
CA ASP A 172 -26.00 -26.33 16.86
C ASP A 172 -26.89 -25.17 17.34
N LEU A 173 -27.92 -25.46 18.14
CA LEU A 173 -28.80 -24.44 18.69
C LEU A 173 -28.10 -23.61 19.77
N LEU A 174 -27.21 -24.22 20.56
CA LEU A 174 -26.37 -23.49 21.52
C LEU A 174 -25.37 -22.58 20.79
N THR A 175 -24.72 -23.07 19.74
CA THR A 175 -23.85 -22.26 18.88
C THR A 175 -24.60 -21.07 18.29
N ASP A 176 -25.80 -21.29 17.70
CA ASP A 176 -26.66 -20.21 17.20
C ASP A 176 -27.05 -19.22 18.31
N TRP A 177 -27.34 -19.71 19.52
CA TRP A 177 -27.68 -18.84 20.65
C TRP A 177 -26.51 -17.93 21.04
N TYR A 178 -25.30 -18.47 21.23
CA TYR A 178 -24.10 -17.68 21.55
C TYR A 178 -23.78 -16.66 20.45
N GLN A 179 -23.86 -17.09 19.18
CA GLN A 179 -23.62 -16.21 18.03
C GLN A 179 -24.64 -15.08 17.94
N SER A 180 -25.92 -15.41 18.06
CA SER A 180 -27.03 -14.46 17.99
C SER A 180 -26.97 -13.47 19.14
N ARG A 181 -26.74 -13.95 20.38
CA ARG A 181 -26.68 -13.07 21.55
C ARG A 181 -25.49 -12.11 21.50
N ALA A 182 -24.32 -12.56 21.08
CA ALA A 182 -23.17 -11.68 20.92
C ALA A 182 -23.40 -10.60 19.83
N GLN A 183 -24.09 -10.94 18.74
CA GLN A 183 -24.48 -9.99 17.70
C GLN A 183 -25.53 -8.99 18.20
N ASP A 184 -26.49 -9.42 19.01
CA ASP A 184 -27.47 -8.54 19.66
C ASP A 184 -26.77 -7.53 20.59
N ILE A 185 -25.82 -7.99 21.42
CA ILE A 185 -25.06 -7.11 22.33
C ILE A 185 -24.33 -6.01 21.55
N ASP A 186 -23.58 -6.36 20.49
CA ASP A 186 -22.91 -5.38 19.65
C ASP A 186 -23.89 -4.42 18.97
N SER A 187 -24.93 -4.97 18.33
CA SER A 187 -25.85 -4.17 17.51
C SER A 187 -26.70 -3.18 18.32
N CYS A 188 -27.13 -3.58 19.52
CA CYS A 188 -27.96 -2.76 20.40
C CYS A 188 -27.16 -1.73 21.20
N SER A 189 -26.01 -2.12 21.74
CA SER A 189 -25.32 -1.35 22.78
C SER A 189 -23.86 -1.00 22.49
N ARG A 190 -23.24 -1.64 21.49
CA ARG A 190 -21.80 -1.54 21.19
C ARG A 190 -20.87 -1.99 22.32
N GLN A 191 -21.38 -2.78 23.27
CA GLN A 191 -20.58 -3.40 24.33
C GLN A 191 -19.77 -4.59 23.78
N VAL A 192 -18.78 -4.28 22.94
CA VAL A 192 -17.97 -5.28 22.22
C VAL A 192 -17.20 -6.20 23.17
N ASP A 193 -16.75 -5.67 24.31
CA ASP A 193 -16.13 -6.41 25.40
C ASP A 193 -17.08 -7.47 25.96
N CYS A 194 -18.35 -7.12 26.22
CA CYS A 194 -19.36 -8.06 26.67
C CYS A 194 -19.67 -9.11 25.59
N ALA A 195 -19.83 -8.70 24.32
CA ALA A 195 -20.02 -9.65 23.23
C ALA A 195 -18.85 -10.64 23.11
N LEU A 196 -17.61 -10.16 23.22
CA LEU A 196 -16.41 -10.97 23.13
C LEU A 196 -16.25 -11.91 24.33
N SER A 197 -16.48 -11.43 25.56
CA SER A 197 -16.47 -12.27 26.77
C SER A 197 -17.48 -13.39 26.68
N LEU A 198 -18.69 -13.14 26.15
CA LEU A 198 -19.71 -14.17 25.98
C LEU A 198 -19.25 -15.27 25.02
N VAL A 199 -18.65 -14.89 23.89
CA VAL A 199 -18.14 -15.85 22.89
C VAL A 199 -16.94 -16.63 23.41
N ARG A 200 -16.02 -15.99 24.14
CA ARG A 200 -14.89 -16.67 24.80
C ARG A 200 -15.38 -17.70 25.82
N LEU A 201 -16.35 -17.34 26.65
CA LEU A 201 -17.00 -18.26 27.59
C LEU A 201 -17.69 -19.43 26.89
N GLY A 202 -18.33 -19.21 25.74
CA GLY A 202 -18.88 -20.30 24.93
C GLY A 202 -17.81 -21.28 24.46
N LYS A 203 -16.66 -20.76 24.00
CA LYS A 203 -15.51 -21.59 23.59
C LYS A 203 -14.89 -22.37 24.76
N GLU A 204 -14.73 -21.73 25.91
CA GLU A 204 -14.24 -22.37 27.15
C GLU A 204 -15.16 -23.51 27.63
N ARG A 205 -16.43 -23.48 27.20
CA ARG A 205 -17.47 -24.47 27.48
C ARG A 205 -17.69 -25.48 26.36
N GLU A 206 -16.68 -25.64 25.50
CA GLU A 206 -16.68 -26.61 24.41
C GLU A 206 -17.81 -26.40 23.38
N ILE A 207 -18.33 -25.17 23.23
CA ILE A 207 -19.30 -24.85 22.18
C ILE A 207 -18.55 -24.54 20.87
N PRO A 208 -18.75 -25.33 19.81
CA PRO A 208 -18.00 -25.20 18.56
C PRO A 208 -18.53 -24.07 17.66
N GLY A 209 -17.73 -23.69 16.65
CA GLY A 209 -18.16 -22.77 15.59
C GLY A 209 -18.17 -21.30 16.01
N LEU A 210 -17.45 -20.96 17.09
CA LEU A 210 -17.37 -19.62 17.65
C LEU A 210 -16.06 -18.90 17.29
N GLU A 211 -15.13 -19.58 16.60
CA GLU A 211 -13.78 -19.08 16.29
C GLU A 211 -13.81 -17.81 15.45
N GLN A 212 -14.51 -17.83 14.32
CA GLN A 212 -14.57 -16.67 13.41
C GLN A 212 -15.18 -15.44 14.08
N LEU A 213 -16.29 -15.64 14.80
CA LEU A 213 -16.95 -14.56 15.53
C LEU A 213 -16.05 -14.00 16.64
N CYS A 214 -15.32 -14.87 17.35
CA CYS A 214 -14.33 -14.45 18.33
C CYS A 214 -13.23 -13.60 17.67
N ASP A 215 -12.70 -14.02 16.51
CA ASP A 215 -11.62 -13.33 15.82
C ASP A 215 -12.09 -11.97 15.24
N ASP A 216 -13.34 -11.88 14.76
CA ASP A 216 -13.98 -10.62 14.38
C ASP A 216 -14.15 -9.68 15.59
N LEU A 217 -14.66 -10.20 16.72
CA LEU A 217 -14.88 -9.40 17.94
C LEU A 217 -13.56 -8.94 18.59
N VAL A 218 -12.49 -9.72 18.51
CA VAL A 218 -11.14 -9.27 18.93
C VAL A 218 -10.68 -8.09 18.07
N THR A 219 -10.91 -8.16 16.75
CA THR A 219 -10.59 -7.06 15.84
C THR A 219 -11.43 -5.82 16.17
N MET A 220 -12.71 -6.01 16.45
CA MET A 220 -13.63 -4.95 16.85
C MET A 220 -13.22 -4.31 18.19
N GLU A 221 -12.87 -5.11 19.20
CA GLU A 221 -12.40 -4.66 20.52
C GLU A 221 -11.16 -3.76 20.36
N THR A 222 -10.20 -4.20 19.54
CA THR A 222 -8.99 -3.42 19.25
C THR A 222 -9.34 -2.09 18.58
N LEU A 223 -10.24 -2.11 17.59
CA LEU A 223 -10.66 -0.91 16.86
C LEU A 223 -11.40 0.11 17.75
N VAL A 224 -12.27 -0.36 18.65
CA VAL A 224 -13.09 0.49 19.51
C VAL A 224 -12.28 1.06 20.66
N TYR A 225 -11.46 0.25 21.32
CA TYR A 225 -10.83 0.62 22.59
C TYR A 225 -9.35 1.02 22.46
N GLU A 226 -8.65 0.64 21.39
CA GLU A 226 -7.20 0.86 21.28
C GLU A 226 -6.79 1.80 20.15
N THR A 227 -7.38 1.72 18.96
CA THR A 227 -6.85 2.41 17.76
C THR A 227 -7.25 3.88 17.62
N SER A 228 -7.86 4.50 18.66
CA SER A 228 -8.38 5.88 18.61
C SER A 228 -9.22 6.16 17.35
N CYS A 229 -9.86 5.13 16.80
CA CYS A 229 -10.58 5.23 15.54
C CYS A 229 -12.03 5.56 15.87
N ASP A 230 -12.46 6.78 15.56
CA ASP A 230 -13.86 7.21 15.68
C ASP A 230 -14.71 6.41 14.68
N LEU A 231 -15.23 5.28 15.13
CA LEU A 231 -15.92 4.33 14.27
C LEU A 231 -17.38 4.21 14.67
N ASN A 232 -18.26 4.65 13.77
CA ASN A 232 -19.63 4.14 13.68
C ASN A 232 -19.65 2.79 12.94
N LEU A 233 -18.67 1.92 13.18
CA LEU A 233 -18.54 0.62 12.54
C LEU A 233 -19.31 -0.40 13.38
N THR A 234 -20.17 -1.20 12.76
CA THR A 234 -20.84 -2.32 13.43
C THR A 234 -20.09 -3.63 13.17
N LEU A 235 -20.31 -4.68 13.98
CA LEU A 235 -19.76 -6.00 13.68
C LEU A 235 -20.21 -6.52 12.30
N LYS A 236 -21.44 -6.17 11.90
CA LYS A 236 -21.99 -6.51 10.58
C LYS A 236 -21.20 -5.84 9.45
N ASP A 237 -20.84 -4.57 9.62
CA ASP A 237 -20.05 -3.83 8.64
C ASP A 237 -18.62 -4.38 8.58
N LEU A 238 -18.00 -4.64 9.73
CA LEU A 238 -16.66 -5.22 9.83
C LEU A 238 -16.56 -6.53 9.03
N ARG A 239 -17.58 -7.39 9.12
CA ARG A 239 -17.64 -8.68 8.40
C ARG A 239 -17.71 -8.54 6.88
N GLN A 240 -18.16 -7.41 6.37
CA GLN A 240 -18.20 -7.14 4.92
C GLN A 240 -16.86 -6.64 4.38
N LEU A 241 -15.95 -6.21 5.25
CA LEU A 241 -14.62 -5.75 4.86
C LEU A 241 -13.70 -6.94 4.57
N SER A 242 -12.90 -6.77 3.53
CA SER A 242 -11.76 -7.63 3.25
C SER A 242 -10.69 -7.51 4.34
N HIS A 243 -9.82 -8.52 4.46
CA HIS A 243 -8.75 -8.50 5.45
C HIS A 243 -7.78 -7.33 5.29
N ILE A 244 -7.54 -6.86 4.06
CA ILE A 244 -6.70 -5.69 3.81
C ILE A 244 -7.37 -4.39 4.30
N GLU A 245 -8.69 -4.26 4.13
CA GLU A 245 -9.44 -3.11 4.67
C GLU A 245 -9.45 -3.12 6.20
N LYS A 246 -9.66 -4.30 6.83
CA LYS A 246 -9.55 -4.46 8.29
C LYS A 246 -8.16 -4.06 8.80
N LEU A 247 -7.09 -4.51 8.13
CA LEU A 247 -5.71 -4.14 8.48
C LEU A 247 -5.45 -2.64 8.31
N GLY A 248 -5.95 -2.05 7.23
CA GLY A 248 -5.89 -0.61 6.98
C GLY A 248 -6.56 0.20 8.09
N LEU A 249 -7.73 -0.25 8.58
CA LEU A 249 -8.42 0.38 9.72
C LEU A 249 -7.62 0.27 11.03
N LEU A 250 -7.00 -0.88 11.30
CA LEU A 250 -6.18 -1.08 12.51
C LEU A 250 -4.99 -0.12 12.55
N MET A 251 -4.36 0.14 11.41
CA MET A 251 -3.15 0.97 11.32
C MET A 251 -3.42 2.44 10.97
N LYS A 252 -4.67 2.82 10.65
CA LYS A 252 -5.05 4.12 10.06
C LYS A 252 -4.54 5.35 10.84
N ASN A 253 -4.64 5.31 12.17
CA ASN A 253 -4.33 6.44 13.05
C ASN A 253 -2.97 6.29 13.75
N SER A 254 -2.17 5.30 13.35
CA SER A 254 -0.84 5.09 13.91
C SER A 254 0.13 6.16 13.41
N SER A 255 0.79 6.85 14.33
CA SER A 255 1.79 7.87 13.99
C SER A 255 3.15 7.21 13.67
N PRO A 256 4.06 7.90 12.95
CA PRO A 256 5.39 7.35 12.65
C PRO A 256 6.17 6.87 13.88
N GLU A 257 6.04 7.55 15.03
CA GLU A 257 6.76 7.20 16.27
C GLU A 257 6.20 5.93 16.92
N ARG A 258 4.90 5.66 16.71
CA ARG A 258 4.21 4.50 17.28
C ARG A 258 4.05 3.35 16.31
N TYR A 259 4.30 3.56 15.03
CA TYR A 259 3.97 2.63 13.95
C TYR A 259 4.46 1.21 14.19
N VAL A 260 5.70 1.06 14.66
CA VAL A 260 6.30 -0.26 14.96
C VAL A 260 5.65 -0.91 16.18
N LYS A 261 5.37 -0.12 17.22
CA LYS A 261 4.73 -0.63 18.43
C LYS A 261 3.32 -1.10 18.11
N ASP A 262 2.56 -0.26 17.42
CA ASP A 262 1.19 -0.53 16.98
C ASP A 262 1.16 -1.71 15.97
N ALA A 263 2.20 -1.87 15.14
CA ALA A 263 2.37 -3.04 14.29
C ALA A 263 2.47 -4.36 15.09
N PHE A 264 3.29 -4.39 16.15
CA PHE A 264 3.35 -5.57 17.02
C PHE A 264 2.09 -5.78 17.86
N GLN A 265 1.39 -4.71 18.22
CA GLN A 265 0.19 -4.76 19.06
C GLN A 265 -1.06 -5.18 18.26
N TRP A 266 -1.19 -4.73 17.01
CA TRP A 266 -2.42 -4.86 16.23
C TRP A 266 -2.22 -5.62 14.92
N MET A 267 -1.27 -5.20 14.08
CA MET A 267 -1.05 -5.81 12.76
C MET A 267 -0.58 -7.26 12.87
N VAL A 268 0.49 -7.54 13.62
CA VAL A 268 1.05 -8.90 13.72
C VAL A 268 0.03 -9.90 14.31
N PRO A 269 -0.68 -9.61 15.41
CA PRO A 269 -1.73 -10.49 15.91
C PRO A 269 -2.87 -10.70 14.92
N PHE A 270 -3.26 -9.67 14.17
CA PHE A 270 -4.27 -9.79 13.11
C PHE A 270 -3.78 -10.71 11.97
N LEU A 271 -2.56 -10.51 11.48
CA LEU A 271 -1.95 -11.34 10.45
C LEU A 271 -1.85 -12.82 10.89
N HIS A 272 -1.47 -13.08 12.14
CA HIS A 272 -1.45 -14.44 12.69
C HIS A 272 -2.85 -15.09 12.72
N ARG A 273 -3.92 -14.32 12.96
CA ARG A 273 -5.29 -14.86 12.86
C ARG A 273 -5.64 -15.20 11.41
N CYS A 274 -5.32 -14.31 10.46
CA CYS A 274 -5.53 -14.59 9.03
C CYS A 274 -4.73 -15.80 8.54
N GLU A 275 -3.49 -16.00 9.01
CA GLU A 275 -2.67 -17.17 8.66
C GLU A 275 -3.29 -18.50 9.14
N ARG A 276 -3.95 -18.48 10.31
CA ARG A 276 -4.67 -19.64 10.83
C ARG A 276 -5.90 -19.99 9.99
N GLU A 277 -6.56 -19.00 9.40
CA GLU A 277 -7.71 -19.20 8.51
C GLU A 277 -7.27 -19.68 7.12
N GLN A 278 -6.20 -19.09 6.58
CA GLN A 278 -5.68 -19.40 5.26
C GLN A 278 -4.15 -19.31 5.24
N GLU A 279 -3.49 -20.43 4.96
CA GLU A 279 -2.03 -20.51 4.82
C GLU A 279 -1.51 -19.52 3.76
N GLY A 280 -0.49 -18.75 4.12
CA GLY A 280 0.11 -17.69 3.30
C GLY A 280 -0.61 -16.33 3.38
N ALA A 281 -1.76 -16.22 4.04
CA ALA A 281 -2.51 -14.96 4.12
C ALA A 281 -1.72 -13.85 4.83
N ALA A 282 -0.98 -14.16 5.90
CA ALA A 282 -0.16 -13.16 6.60
C ALA A 282 0.90 -12.57 5.67
N ARG A 283 1.56 -13.44 4.88
CA ARG A 283 2.59 -13.03 3.91
C ARG A 283 2.02 -12.07 2.88
N SER A 284 0.91 -12.46 2.25
CA SER A 284 0.27 -11.68 1.20
C SER A 284 -0.33 -10.37 1.69
N LEU A 285 -0.99 -10.36 2.86
CA LEU A 285 -1.61 -9.16 3.42
C LEU A 285 -0.57 -8.12 3.86
N LEU A 286 0.52 -8.56 4.49
CA LEU A 286 1.61 -7.67 4.87
C LEU A 286 2.28 -7.05 3.64
N ALA A 287 2.55 -7.85 2.61
CA ALA A 287 3.09 -7.35 1.34
C ALA A 287 2.16 -6.30 0.72
N LEU A 288 0.87 -6.63 0.58
CA LEU A 288 -0.13 -5.72 0.01
C LEU A 288 -0.24 -4.40 0.79
N HIS A 289 -0.23 -4.46 2.12
CA HIS A 289 -0.27 -3.27 2.97
C HIS A 289 0.96 -2.38 2.79
N LEU A 290 2.17 -2.96 2.85
CA LEU A 290 3.42 -2.20 2.73
C LEU A 290 3.60 -1.61 1.33
N VAL A 291 3.29 -2.38 0.28
CA VAL A 291 3.35 -1.90 -1.11
C VAL A 291 2.32 -0.81 -1.35
N GLY A 292 1.11 -0.95 -0.81
CA GLY A 292 0.07 0.09 -0.89
C GLY A 292 0.49 1.41 -0.23
N LEU A 293 1.20 1.35 0.90
CA LEU A 293 1.79 2.54 1.51
C LEU A 293 2.95 3.11 0.66
N ALA A 294 3.85 2.23 0.20
CA ALA A 294 5.05 2.59 -0.55
C ALA A 294 4.76 3.28 -1.89
N GLN A 295 3.62 3.02 -2.52
CA GLN A 295 3.19 3.74 -3.72
C GLN A 295 3.20 5.26 -3.52
N HIS A 296 2.81 5.71 -2.34
CA HIS A 296 2.71 7.12 -2.00
C HIS A 296 3.86 7.63 -1.12
N ASP A 297 4.35 6.82 -0.17
CA ASP A 297 5.42 7.24 0.74
C ASP A 297 6.15 6.04 1.38
N LEU A 298 7.48 6.01 1.27
CA LEU A 298 8.32 4.95 1.82
C LEU A 298 8.61 5.05 3.32
N THR A 299 8.21 6.14 4.00
CA THR A 299 8.55 6.40 5.41
C THR A 299 8.02 5.30 6.35
N LEU A 300 6.75 4.94 6.25
CA LEU A 300 6.16 3.90 7.11
C LEU A 300 6.65 2.49 6.75
N PRO A 301 6.74 2.09 5.46
CA PRO A 301 7.41 0.86 5.07
C PRO A 301 8.83 0.74 5.62
N LEU A 302 9.63 1.80 5.54
CA LEU A 302 11.02 1.81 6.04
C LEU A 302 11.09 1.44 7.54
N LEU A 303 10.17 1.94 8.38
CA LEU A 303 10.14 1.58 9.80
C LEU A 303 9.96 0.07 10.01
N ILE A 304 9.14 -0.58 9.19
CA ILE A 304 8.94 -2.03 9.25
C ILE A 304 10.20 -2.78 8.81
N PHE A 305 10.88 -2.32 7.76
CA PHE A 305 12.14 -2.90 7.30
C PHE A 305 13.27 -2.74 8.32
N GLN A 306 13.40 -1.58 8.95
CA GLN A 306 14.36 -1.32 10.01
C GLN A 306 14.16 -2.27 11.21
N HIS A 307 12.90 -2.59 11.53
CA HIS A 307 12.54 -3.55 12.57
C HIS A 307 12.46 -5.01 12.09
N SER A 308 12.88 -5.28 10.85
CA SER A 308 12.98 -6.63 10.29
C SER A 308 14.41 -7.01 9.91
N LYS A 309 15.40 -6.16 10.23
CA LYS A 309 16.82 -6.42 9.99
C LYS A 309 17.27 -7.79 10.56
N PRO A 310 18.26 -8.45 9.94
CA PRO A 310 18.87 -9.69 10.39
C PRO A 310 19.15 -9.79 11.90
N ASN A 311 19.66 -8.71 12.50
CA ASN A 311 20.11 -8.61 13.89
C ASN A 311 19.01 -8.22 14.90
N CYS A 312 17.78 -7.97 14.45
CA CYS A 312 16.67 -7.65 15.35
C CYS A 312 16.21 -8.88 16.13
N GLN A 313 16.00 -8.73 17.45
CA GLN A 313 15.53 -9.82 18.32
C GLN A 313 14.07 -10.19 18.05
N LYS A 314 13.21 -9.18 17.86
CA LYS A 314 11.80 -9.35 17.47
C LYS A 314 11.63 -8.71 16.11
N LYS A 315 11.21 -9.51 15.12
CA LYS A 315 11.05 -9.08 13.73
C LYS A 315 9.57 -9.07 13.37
N ILE A 316 9.19 -8.11 12.53
CA ILE A 316 7.86 -8.08 11.92
C ILE A 316 7.85 -9.01 10.70
N ILE A 317 8.86 -8.88 9.83
CA ILE A 317 9.13 -9.82 8.75
C ILE A 317 10.30 -10.71 9.19
N GLY A 318 10.00 -11.97 9.50
CA GLY A 318 11.00 -12.95 9.95
C GLY A 318 11.72 -13.66 8.80
N ASP A 319 11.02 -13.87 7.68
CA ASP A 319 11.52 -14.58 6.51
C ASP A 319 12.43 -13.68 5.64
N PRO A 320 13.72 -14.04 5.45
CA PRO A 320 14.64 -13.26 4.62
C PRO A 320 14.19 -13.10 3.17
N ASP A 321 13.55 -14.13 2.59
CA ASP A 321 13.10 -14.08 1.19
C ASP A 321 11.92 -13.12 1.05
N GLN A 322 10.90 -13.22 1.93
CA GLN A 322 9.82 -12.24 2.00
C GLN A 322 10.33 -10.81 2.21
N LEU A 323 11.34 -10.62 3.06
CA LEU A 323 11.90 -9.29 3.33
C LEU A 323 12.47 -8.65 2.06
N MET A 324 13.23 -9.41 1.25
CA MET A 324 13.76 -8.94 -0.02
C MET A 324 12.66 -8.70 -1.05
N GLU A 325 11.71 -9.62 -1.20
CA GLU A 325 10.59 -9.50 -2.14
C GLU A 325 9.78 -8.23 -1.90
N VAL A 326 9.33 -8.02 -0.65
CA VAL A 326 8.46 -6.88 -0.32
C VAL A 326 9.23 -5.56 -0.40
N ALA A 327 10.51 -5.53 -0.04
CA ALA A 327 11.34 -4.33 -0.19
C ALA A 327 11.55 -3.95 -1.66
N LEU A 328 11.85 -4.93 -2.53
CA LEU A 328 11.95 -4.72 -3.97
C LEU A 328 10.64 -4.17 -4.53
N GLU A 329 9.51 -4.79 -4.17
CA GLU A 329 8.19 -4.36 -4.63
C GLU A 329 7.83 -2.97 -4.14
N CYS A 330 8.10 -2.62 -2.88
CA CYS A 330 7.90 -1.28 -2.32
C CYS A 330 8.69 -0.22 -3.09
N ILE A 331 10.00 -0.43 -3.29
CA ILE A 331 10.86 0.55 -3.97
C ILE A 331 10.46 0.74 -5.44
N TYR A 332 10.13 -0.34 -6.14
CA TYR A 332 9.69 -0.23 -7.54
C TYR A 332 8.25 0.27 -7.71
N SER A 333 7.41 0.21 -6.68
CA SER A 333 6.04 0.72 -6.73
C SER A 333 5.94 2.20 -6.33
N CYS A 334 6.97 2.75 -5.68
CA CYS A 334 7.01 4.15 -5.27
C CYS A 334 6.95 5.08 -6.49
N GLU A 335 5.92 5.94 -6.53
CA GLU A 335 5.71 6.90 -7.61
C GLU A 335 6.52 8.19 -7.42
N ARG A 336 6.96 8.46 -6.19
CA ARG A 336 7.77 9.63 -5.83
C ARG A 336 9.20 9.54 -6.37
N ASP A 337 9.76 10.69 -6.71
CA ASP A 337 11.13 10.84 -7.23
C ASP A 337 12.07 11.59 -6.29
N ASP A 338 11.63 11.85 -5.05
CA ASP A 338 12.36 12.62 -4.02
C ASP A 338 12.65 11.83 -2.74
N GLN A 339 12.54 10.50 -2.77
CA GLN A 339 12.77 9.60 -1.62
C GLN A 339 13.98 8.67 -1.79
N LEU A 340 14.99 9.08 -2.58
CA LEU A 340 16.17 8.26 -2.86
C LEU A 340 16.90 7.80 -1.59
N SER A 341 17.02 8.67 -0.57
CA SER A 341 17.64 8.30 0.70
C SER A 341 16.90 7.16 1.40
N LEU A 342 15.57 7.17 1.38
CA LEU A 342 14.77 6.10 1.98
C LEU A 342 14.93 4.77 1.21
N CYS A 343 15.09 4.81 -0.11
CA CYS A 343 15.39 3.61 -0.90
C CYS A 343 16.71 2.96 -0.47
N TYR A 344 17.76 3.75 -0.24
CA TYR A 344 19.03 3.25 0.29
C TYR A 344 18.89 2.74 1.72
N ASP A 345 18.17 3.45 2.59
CA ASP A 345 17.92 3.00 3.97
C ASP A 345 17.18 1.65 4.00
N ILE A 346 16.23 1.42 3.08
CA ILE A 346 15.53 0.13 2.91
C ILE A 346 16.52 -0.94 2.40
N LEU A 347 17.34 -0.63 1.40
CA LEU A 347 18.36 -1.55 0.86
C LEU A 347 19.32 -2.02 1.96
N GLU A 348 19.76 -1.11 2.84
CA GLU A 348 20.60 -1.41 3.99
C GLU A 348 19.94 -2.30 5.06
N CYS A 349 18.62 -2.47 5.02
CA CYS A 349 17.91 -3.38 5.91
C CYS A 349 17.95 -4.84 5.45
N LEU A 350 18.31 -5.09 4.19
CA LEU A 350 18.24 -6.41 3.57
C LEU A 350 19.38 -7.35 4.04
N PRO A 351 19.14 -8.67 4.06
CA PRO A 351 20.15 -9.65 4.43
C PRO A 351 21.30 -9.65 3.42
N GLN A 352 22.53 -9.85 3.90
CA GLN A 352 23.67 -10.11 3.04
C GLN A 352 23.63 -11.53 2.48
N ARG A 353 24.27 -11.74 1.33
CA ARG A 353 24.35 -13.05 0.69
C ARG A 353 24.96 -14.09 1.65
N GLY A 354 24.29 -15.23 1.79
CA GLY A 354 24.69 -16.31 2.73
C GLY A 354 24.16 -16.13 4.16
N PHE A 355 23.28 -15.15 4.41
CA PHE A 355 22.57 -15.02 5.68
C PHE A 355 21.28 -15.85 5.70
N GLY A 356 21.11 -16.68 6.73
CA GLY A 356 19.88 -17.46 6.95
C GLY A 356 19.82 -18.76 6.13
N PRO A 357 18.70 -19.50 6.21
CA PRO A 357 18.48 -20.70 5.41
C PRO A 357 18.28 -20.32 3.93
N GLU A 358 19.05 -20.93 3.03
CA GLU A 358 18.90 -20.71 1.59
C GLU A 358 17.73 -21.55 1.04
N THR A 359 16.80 -20.88 0.35
CA THR A 359 15.75 -21.54 -0.42
C THR A 359 16.13 -21.56 -1.91
N SER A 360 15.28 -22.17 -2.75
CA SER A 360 15.48 -22.18 -4.20
C SER A 360 15.40 -20.79 -4.86
N ILE A 361 14.77 -19.81 -4.20
CA ILE A 361 14.57 -18.46 -4.75
C ILE A 361 15.56 -17.42 -4.19
N THR A 362 16.19 -17.69 -3.04
CA THR A 362 17.12 -16.76 -2.39
C THR A 362 18.22 -16.22 -3.32
N PRO A 363 18.90 -17.02 -4.17
CA PRO A 363 19.91 -16.49 -5.08
C PRO A 363 19.35 -15.51 -6.11
N LEU A 364 18.15 -15.80 -6.65
CA LEU A 364 17.47 -14.94 -7.62
C LEU A 364 17.07 -13.61 -6.98
N LEU A 365 16.64 -13.61 -5.72
CA LEU A 365 16.30 -12.39 -5.00
C LEU A 365 17.53 -11.52 -4.77
N HIS A 366 18.68 -12.11 -4.41
CA HIS A 366 19.93 -11.35 -4.33
C HIS A 366 20.34 -10.76 -5.68
N ASP A 367 20.22 -11.50 -6.78
CA ASP A 367 20.50 -10.95 -8.12
C ASP A 367 19.57 -9.75 -8.45
N GLN A 368 18.32 -9.78 -7.98
CA GLN A 368 17.38 -8.66 -8.12
C GLN A 368 17.74 -7.47 -7.22
N VAL A 369 18.25 -7.71 -6.01
CA VAL A 369 18.76 -6.67 -5.10
C VAL A 369 20.01 -6.02 -5.68
N ASP A 370 20.96 -6.79 -6.21
CA ASP A 370 22.15 -6.27 -6.90
C ASP A 370 21.75 -5.41 -8.12
N LYS A 371 20.69 -5.82 -8.82
CA LYS A 371 20.12 -5.05 -9.93
C LYS A 371 19.47 -3.75 -9.44
N LEU A 372 18.75 -3.79 -8.32
CA LEU A 372 18.17 -2.60 -7.70
C LEU A 372 19.27 -1.60 -7.31
N GLU A 373 20.38 -2.04 -6.71
CA GLU A 373 21.50 -1.16 -6.35
C GLU A 373 22.03 -0.39 -7.57
N LYS A 374 22.17 -1.08 -8.71
CA LYS A 374 22.53 -0.44 -9.99
C LYS A 374 21.46 0.56 -10.45
N HIS A 375 20.18 0.25 -10.31
CA HIS A 375 19.10 1.18 -10.64
C HIS A 375 19.13 2.43 -9.74
N LEU A 376 19.37 2.27 -8.43
CA LEU A 376 19.49 3.40 -7.50
C LEU A 376 20.69 4.28 -7.84
N SER A 377 21.83 3.70 -8.25
CA SER A 377 23.00 4.49 -8.70
C SER A 377 22.69 5.40 -9.89
N VAL A 378 21.81 4.96 -10.81
CA VAL A 378 21.36 5.79 -11.92
C VAL A 378 20.44 6.91 -11.43
N VAL A 379 19.51 6.60 -10.51
CA VAL A 379 18.63 7.61 -9.91
C VAL A 379 19.45 8.67 -9.14
N GLU A 380 20.50 8.27 -8.43
CA GLU A 380 21.45 9.16 -7.75
C GLU A 380 22.12 10.12 -8.75
N VAL A 381 22.62 9.60 -9.88
CA VAL A 381 23.19 10.43 -10.95
C VAL A 381 22.15 11.41 -11.50
N LEU A 382 20.91 10.97 -11.72
CA LEU A 382 19.84 11.83 -12.20
C LEU A 382 19.49 12.92 -11.20
N GLU A 383 19.41 12.60 -9.90
CA GLU A 383 19.17 13.56 -8.82
C GLU A 383 20.29 14.60 -8.71
N LYS A 384 21.56 14.16 -8.73
CA LYS A 384 22.76 15.02 -8.76
C LYS A 384 22.70 16.06 -9.88
N HIS A 385 22.09 15.71 -11.02
CA HIS A 385 21.94 16.61 -12.17
C HIS A 385 20.61 17.34 -12.24
N GLY A 386 19.71 17.19 -11.27
CA GLY A 386 18.40 17.86 -11.23
C GLY A 386 17.35 17.27 -12.18
N LEU A 387 17.49 15.99 -12.52
CA LEU A 387 16.60 15.23 -13.40
C LEU A 387 15.97 14.05 -12.65
N GLN A 388 15.54 14.28 -11.41
CA GLN A 388 14.90 13.27 -10.56
C GLN A 388 13.84 12.46 -11.30
N LYS A 389 13.85 11.15 -11.05
CA LYS A 389 12.95 10.16 -11.61
C LYS A 389 12.70 9.05 -10.59
N PRO A 390 11.50 8.45 -10.58
CA PRO A 390 11.24 7.29 -9.74
C PRO A 390 12.07 6.09 -10.23
N VAL A 391 12.39 5.16 -9.33
CA VAL A 391 13.20 3.95 -9.64
C VAL A 391 12.52 3.09 -10.72
N SER A 392 11.18 3.09 -10.73
CA SER A 392 10.35 2.42 -11.73
C SER A 392 10.65 2.86 -13.17
N TYR A 393 10.98 4.14 -13.39
CA TYR A 393 11.35 4.67 -14.70
C TYR A 393 12.66 4.06 -15.23
N VAL A 394 13.65 3.88 -14.35
CA VAL A 394 14.92 3.23 -14.73
C VAL A 394 14.68 1.77 -15.07
N LYS A 395 13.85 1.07 -14.29
CA LYS A 395 13.45 -0.32 -14.58
C LYS A 395 12.73 -0.49 -15.92
N SER A 396 11.83 0.45 -16.29
CA SER A 396 11.10 0.37 -17.56
C SER A 396 11.97 0.74 -18.75
N SER A 397 12.85 1.73 -18.61
CA SER A 397 13.67 2.27 -19.71
C SER A 397 14.96 1.51 -20.00
N GLN A 398 15.44 0.66 -19.09
CA GLN A 398 16.75 -0.01 -19.19
C GLN A 398 17.01 -0.77 -20.51
N ASN A 399 15.96 -1.24 -21.18
CA ASN A 399 16.05 -2.01 -22.43
C ASN A 399 15.66 -1.23 -23.69
N SER A 400 15.20 0.03 -23.57
CA SER A 400 14.84 0.86 -24.72
C SER A 400 16.04 1.71 -25.14
N GLU A 401 16.54 1.49 -26.35
CA GLU A 401 17.64 2.28 -26.91
C GLU A 401 17.22 3.75 -27.08
N GLU A 402 16.00 4.00 -27.56
CA GLU A 402 15.48 5.35 -27.74
C GLU A 402 15.33 6.11 -26.42
N GLU A 403 14.70 5.50 -25.39
CA GLU A 403 14.51 6.16 -24.09
C GLU A 403 15.86 6.41 -23.40
N ALA A 404 16.76 5.42 -23.43
CA ALA A 404 18.11 5.56 -22.89
C ALA A 404 18.86 6.70 -23.59
N HIS A 405 18.85 6.75 -24.92
CA HIS A 405 19.50 7.81 -25.69
C HIS A 405 18.92 9.18 -25.36
N GLN A 406 17.59 9.30 -25.32
CA GLN A 406 16.91 10.55 -24.96
C GLN A 406 17.26 11.00 -23.54
N LEU A 407 17.39 10.08 -22.59
CA LEU A 407 17.79 10.39 -21.21
C LEU A 407 19.21 10.97 -21.17
N MET A 408 20.18 10.34 -21.85
CA MET A 408 21.56 10.82 -21.94
C MET A 408 21.62 12.24 -22.55
N VAL A 409 20.91 12.46 -23.66
CA VAL A 409 20.81 13.77 -24.31
C VAL A 409 20.20 14.80 -23.37
N LYS A 410 19.12 14.45 -22.65
CA LYS A 410 18.45 15.35 -21.72
C LYS A 410 19.36 15.74 -20.57
N LEU A 411 20.14 14.82 -20.02
CA LEU A 411 21.13 15.06 -18.97
C LEU A 411 22.21 16.06 -19.42
N CYS A 412 22.80 15.82 -20.59
CA CYS A 412 23.79 16.74 -21.16
C CYS A 412 23.22 18.13 -21.43
N ARG A 413 22.03 18.21 -22.04
CA ARG A 413 21.36 19.48 -22.33
C ARG A 413 20.99 20.25 -21.06
N HIS A 414 20.52 19.55 -20.03
CA HIS A 414 20.20 20.17 -18.75
C HIS A 414 21.45 20.77 -18.10
N THR A 415 22.57 20.04 -18.14
CA THR A 415 23.88 20.54 -17.69
C THR A 415 24.31 21.78 -18.47
N GLY A 416 24.20 21.76 -19.81
CA GLY A 416 24.60 22.88 -20.66
C GLY A 416 23.79 24.17 -20.46
N ARG A 417 22.56 24.05 -19.95
CA ARG A 417 21.65 25.18 -19.66
C ARG A 417 21.84 25.77 -18.26
N LYS A 418 22.68 25.18 -17.40
CA LYS A 418 22.94 25.72 -16.05
C LYS A 418 23.53 27.14 -16.12
N ASN A 419 23.05 27.99 -15.22
CA ASN A 419 23.52 29.36 -15.05
C ASN A 419 23.85 29.60 -13.57
N PRO A 420 25.11 29.89 -13.19
CA PRO A 420 26.27 30.11 -14.05
C PRO A 420 26.71 28.85 -14.82
N PRO A 421 27.47 29.01 -15.92
CA PRO A 421 28.13 27.91 -16.62
C PRO A 421 28.87 26.96 -15.69
N VAL A 422 28.80 25.68 -16.03
CA VAL A 422 29.63 24.66 -15.39
C VAL A 422 31.05 24.69 -15.95
N SER A 423 32.00 24.30 -15.11
CA SER A 423 33.42 24.20 -15.49
C SER A 423 33.71 22.93 -16.30
N GLU A 424 34.86 22.89 -16.97
CA GLU A 424 35.35 21.70 -17.68
C GLU A 424 35.38 20.45 -16.77
N THR A 425 35.75 20.60 -15.50
CA THR A 425 35.78 19.48 -14.54
C THR A 425 34.40 18.86 -14.32
N VAL A 426 33.35 19.70 -14.28
CA VAL A 426 31.97 19.22 -14.12
C VAL A 426 31.51 18.51 -15.39
N TRP A 427 31.84 19.05 -16.57
CA TRP A 427 31.57 18.36 -17.83
C TRP A 427 32.26 16.99 -17.93
N ARG A 428 33.52 16.89 -17.52
CA ARG A 428 34.21 15.59 -17.46
C ARG A 428 33.54 14.62 -16.48
N GLY A 429 33.06 15.13 -15.34
CA GLY A 429 32.22 14.36 -14.41
C GLY A 429 30.93 13.86 -15.05
N VAL A 430 30.26 14.69 -15.87
CA VAL A 430 29.05 14.29 -16.61
C VAL A 430 29.35 13.16 -17.60
N LEU A 431 30.45 13.21 -18.34
CA LEU A 431 30.83 12.11 -19.22
C LEU A 431 31.02 10.81 -18.44
N GLN A 432 31.68 10.87 -17.28
CA GLN A 432 31.83 9.70 -16.42
C GLN A 432 30.49 9.18 -15.93
N ASP A 433 29.60 10.06 -15.47
CA ASP A 433 28.26 9.71 -15.02
C ASP A 433 27.44 9.02 -16.15
N LEU A 434 27.53 9.48 -17.40
CA LEU A 434 26.88 8.83 -18.54
C LEU A 434 27.42 7.42 -18.80
N LEU A 435 28.74 7.24 -18.71
CA LEU A 435 29.39 5.94 -18.89
C LEU A 435 29.06 4.99 -17.75
N ASP A 436 28.99 5.48 -16.52
CA ASP A 436 28.58 4.69 -15.36
C ASP A 436 27.12 4.23 -15.50
N MET A 437 26.22 5.13 -15.92
CA MET A 437 24.82 4.77 -16.23
C MET A 437 24.73 3.72 -17.36
N GLN A 438 25.53 3.86 -18.41
CA GLN A 438 25.59 2.93 -19.54
C GLN A 438 26.12 1.56 -19.13
N GLN A 439 27.20 1.52 -18.35
CA GLN A 439 27.84 0.29 -17.91
C GLN A 439 26.97 -0.48 -16.90
N ASN A 440 26.28 0.23 -16.00
CA ASN A 440 25.52 -0.40 -14.92
C ASN A 440 24.10 -0.82 -15.34
N VAL A 441 23.42 -0.02 -16.16
CA VAL A 441 21.99 -0.24 -16.47
C VAL A 441 21.69 -0.19 -17.96
N TYR A 442 22.12 0.85 -18.67
CA TYR A 442 21.74 1.08 -20.08
C TYR A 442 22.70 0.39 -21.06
N SER A 443 22.92 -0.91 -20.88
CA SER A 443 23.79 -1.71 -21.76
C SER A 443 23.25 -1.88 -23.18
N CYS A 444 22.01 -1.45 -23.45
CA CYS A 444 21.44 -1.32 -24.78
C CYS A 444 22.18 -0.25 -25.62
N LEU A 445 22.82 0.73 -24.98
CA LEU A 445 23.66 1.72 -25.64
C LEU A 445 25.12 1.27 -25.64
N LYS A 446 25.84 1.69 -26.69
CA LYS A 446 27.29 1.55 -26.74
C LYS A 446 27.98 2.73 -26.06
N ALA A 447 29.19 2.52 -25.54
CA ALA A 447 29.99 3.59 -24.96
C ALA A 447 30.28 4.70 -25.99
N GLU A 448 30.46 4.35 -27.27
CA GLU A 448 30.66 5.31 -28.36
C GLU A 448 29.47 6.27 -28.51
N THR A 449 28.24 5.77 -28.31
CA THR A 449 27.02 6.58 -28.39
C THR A 449 27.00 7.63 -27.27
N CYS A 450 27.43 7.28 -26.06
CA CYS A 450 27.52 8.23 -24.94
C CYS A 450 28.54 9.35 -25.22
N HIS A 451 29.69 9.01 -25.82
CA HIS A 451 30.69 9.99 -26.23
C HIS A 451 30.16 10.92 -27.32
N GLN A 452 29.41 10.39 -28.31
CA GLN A 452 28.79 11.19 -29.36
C GLN A 452 27.76 12.18 -28.79
N VAL A 453 26.84 11.71 -27.95
CA VAL A 453 25.84 12.57 -27.27
C VAL A 453 26.50 13.66 -26.44
N PHE A 454 27.57 13.31 -25.72
CA PHE A 454 28.34 14.26 -24.92
C PHE A 454 29.01 15.34 -25.79
N VAL A 455 29.71 14.92 -26.85
CA VAL A 455 30.38 15.82 -27.80
C VAL A 455 29.39 16.72 -28.52
N GLU A 456 28.29 16.17 -29.03
CA GLU A 456 27.20 16.94 -29.65
C GLU A 456 26.69 18.03 -28.71
N SER A 457 26.46 17.67 -27.44
CA SER A 457 25.97 18.61 -26.44
C SER A 457 26.97 19.71 -26.10
N LEU A 458 28.27 19.41 -26.08
CA LEU A 458 29.32 20.42 -25.92
C LEU A 458 29.36 21.37 -27.13
N LEU A 459 29.28 20.84 -28.35
CA LEU A 459 29.27 21.63 -29.58
C LEU A 459 28.07 22.57 -29.61
N CYS A 460 26.88 22.13 -29.21
CA CYS A 460 25.64 22.92 -29.21
C CYS A 460 25.42 23.76 -27.93
N SER A 461 26.39 23.82 -27.01
CA SER A 461 26.26 24.54 -25.72
C SER A 461 26.36 26.07 -25.79
N SER A 462 26.49 26.64 -26.99
CA SER A 462 26.67 28.09 -27.26
C SER A 462 27.89 28.73 -26.59
N ARG A 463 28.95 27.96 -26.36
CA ARG A 463 30.18 28.41 -25.66
C ARG A 463 31.44 27.91 -26.35
N VAL A 464 32.35 28.84 -26.65
CA VAL A 464 33.62 28.53 -27.33
C VAL A 464 34.50 27.58 -26.52
N GLU A 465 34.52 27.70 -25.19
CA GLU A 465 35.31 26.83 -24.32
C GLU A 465 34.86 25.36 -24.41
N ASN A 466 33.55 25.13 -24.45
CA ASN A 466 32.98 23.79 -24.60
C ASN A 466 33.23 23.22 -26.01
N ILE A 467 33.19 24.07 -27.05
CA ILE A 467 33.57 23.67 -28.42
C ILE A 467 35.03 23.21 -28.45
N ARG A 468 35.94 23.91 -27.76
CA ARG A 468 37.35 23.50 -27.65
C ARG A 468 37.49 22.17 -26.90
N LEU A 469 36.73 21.97 -25.82
CA LEU A 469 36.70 20.69 -25.10
C LEU A 469 36.20 19.55 -25.98
N ALA A 470 35.15 19.78 -26.78
CA ALA A 470 34.64 18.80 -27.75
C ALA A 470 35.74 18.38 -28.73
N GLY A 471 36.53 19.34 -29.23
CA GLY A 471 37.68 19.07 -30.11
C GLY A 471 38.75 18.16 -29.48
N GLN A 472 38.94 18.20 -28.15
CA GLN A 472 39.88 17.30 -27.47
C GLN A 472 39.38 15.85 -27.42
N LEU A 473 38.07 15.63 -27.52
CA LEU A 473 37.39 14.35 -27.42
C LEU A 473 37.01 13.75 -28.79
N MET A 474 37.40 14.42 -29.88
CA MET A 474 37.17 14.00 -31.26
C MET A 474 38.49 13.72 -31.98
N HIS A 475 38.42 12.94 -33.05
CA HIS A 475 39.49 12.89 -34.04
C HIS A 475 39.28 14.01 -35.07
N CYS A 476 40.25 14.91 -35.18
CA CYS A 476 40.16 16.16 -35.93
C CYS A 476 40.93 16.14 -37.28
N SER A 477 41.51 15.00 -37.66
CA SER A 477 42.21 14.79 -38.93
C SER A 477 42.18 13.31 -39.32
N LYS A 478 42.02 13.01 -40.61
CA LYS A 478 42.00 11.64 -41.14
C LYS A 478 43.35 10.90 -41.04
N HIS A 479 44.46 11.65 -41.04
CA HIS A 479 45.82 11.10 -41.10
C HIS A 479 46.66 11.41 -39.84
N GLY A 480 46.08 12.09 -38.86
CA GLY A 480 46.77 12.50 -37.64
C GLY A 480 46.72 11.43 -36.54
N GLN A 481 47.88 10.91 -36.16
CA GLN A 481 48.13 10.68 -34.73
C GLN A 481 47.97 12.05 -34.06
N ASP A 482 46.88 12.26 -33.32
CA ASP A 482 46.63 13.54 -32.64
C ASP A 482 47.86 13.89 -31.78
N VAL A 483 48.62 14.90 -32.22
CA VAL A 483 49.69 15.46 -31.40
C VAL A 483 49.02 16.05 -30.16
N PRO A 484 49.43 15.69 -28.93
CA PRO A 484 48.79 16.19 -27.74
C PRO A 484 49.07 17.69 -27.65
N VAL A 485 48.08 18.52 -28.00
CA VAL A 485 48.10 19.95 -27.71
C VAL A 485 47.84 20.09 -26.21
N SER A 486 48.92 19.88 -25.44
CA SER A 486 49.23 20.34 -24.08
C SER A 486 49.99 19.25 -23.32
N LEU A 487 51.30 19.46 -23.15
CA LEU A 487 52.25 18.63 -22.40
C LEU A 487 52.03 18.66 -20.87
N SER A 488 50.78 18.70 -20.39
CA SER A 488 50.47 18.78 -18.95
C SER A 488 49.60 17.65 -18.40
N PHE A 489 49.08 16.74 -19.23
CA PHE A 489 48.18 15.68 -18.73
C PHE A 489 48.81 14.28 -18.80
N ARG A 490 49.68 13.97 -17.83
CA ARG A 490 49.91 12.58 -17.40
C ARG A 490 48.87 12.23 -16.34
N GLY A 491 47.65 11.92 -16.79
CA GLY A 491 46.67 11.14 -16.03
C GLY A 491 46.37 9.89 -16.84
N LYS A 492 46.56 8.70 -16.25
CA LYS A 492 46.35 7.40 -16.91
C LYS A 492 44.90 7.29 -17.43
N GLY A 493 44.75 7.10 -18.74
CA GLY A 493 43.49 6.74 -19.39
C GLY A 493 43.46 7.27 -20.82
N TYR A 494 43.60 6.40 -21.81
CA TYR A 494 43.27 6.75 -23.19
C TYR A 494 41.76 7.01 -23.24
N ALA A 495 41.35 8.27 -23.11
CA ALA A 495 39.94 8.64 -23.26
C ALA A 495 39.50 8.25 -24.67
N LEU A 496 38.43 7.46 -24.77
CA LEU A 496 37.87 7.04 -26.05
C LEU A 496 37.44 8.29 -26.82
N LYS A 497 38.00 8.49 -28.01
CA LYS A 497 37.67 9.62 -28.89
C LYS A 497 36.58 9.23 -29.87
N VAL A 498 35.73 10.18 -30.22
CA VAL A 498 34.74 9.99 -31.29
C VAL A 498 35.49 9.78 -32.62
N ALA A 499 35.07 8.77 -33.39
CA ALA A 499 35.66 8.44 -34.68
C ALA A 499 35.62 9.64 -35.65
N TYR A 500 36.59 9.71 -36.56
CA TYR A 500 36.75 10.87 -37.46
C TYR A 500 35.49 11.16 -38.28
N ASP A 501 34.89 10.15 -38.92
CA ASP A 501 33.70 10.34 -39.76
C ASP A 501 32.53 10.91 -38.95
N ASN A 502 32.26 10.35 -37.75
CA ASN A 502 31.24 10.86 -36.83
C ASN A 502 31.58 12.27 -36.31
N SER A 503 32.87 12.58 -36.11
CA SER A 503 33.32 13.90 -35.67
C SER A 503 33.02 14.97 -36.73
N VAL A 504 33.25 14.65 -38.01
CA VAL A 504 32.89 15.52 -39.14
C VAL A 504 31.38 15.76 -39.18
N ASP A 505 30.57 14.70 -39.05
CA ASP A 505 29.11 14.81 -39.07
C ASP A 505 28.57 15.67 -37.91
N LEU A 506 29.06 15.46 -36.69
CA LEU A 506 28.69 16.24 -35.50
C LEU A 506 29.06 17.72 -35.65
N VAL A 507 30.27 18.01 -36.13
CA VAL A 507 30.73 19.39 -36.38
C VAL A 507 29.88 20.08 -37.44
N LEU A 508 29.57 19.38 -38.54
CA LEU A 508 28.71 19.90 -39.59
C LEU A 508 27.31 20.18 -39.05
N ALA A 509 26.71 19.24 -38.32
CA ALA A 509 25.38 19.40 -37.73
C ALA A 509 25.32 20.64 -36.81
N ALA A 510 26.25 20.75 -35.87
CA ALA A 510 26.32 21.87 -34.94
C ALA A 510 26.58 23.22 -35.65
N SER A 511 27.50 23.25 -36.61
CA SER A 511 27.78 24.46 -37.39
C SER A 511 26.56 24.93 -38.18
N ARG A 512 25.84 24.00 -38.82
CA ARG A 512 24.61 24.29 -39.56
C ARG A 512 23.52 24.82 -38.64
N GLU A 513 23.40 24.28 -37.43
CA GLU A 513 22.43 24.77 -36.43
C GLU A 513 22.72 26.23 -36.02
N TYR A 514 23.98 26.55 -35.70
CA TYR A 514 24.38 27.92 -35.38
C TYR A 514 24.22 28.87 -36.57
N PHE A 515 24.58 28.44 -37.77
CA PHE A 515 24.43 29.22 -38.98
C PHE A 515 22.94 29.50 -39.28
N ASN A 516 22.08 28.49 -39.17
CA ASN A 516 20.66 28.60 -39.48
C ASN A 516 19.88 29.40 -38.44
N SER A 517 20.33 29.42 -37.19
CA SER A 517 19.72 30.20 -36.10
C SER A 517 20.19 31.66 -36.06
N SER A 518 21.26 31.99 -36.78
CA SER A 518 21.80 33.35 -36.83
C SER A 518 20.89 34.34 -37.58
N THR A 519 20.74 35.53 -37.01
CA THR A 519 19.91 36.61 -37.59
C THR A 519 20.70 37.64 -38.40
N ALA A 520 22.03 37.65 -38.30
CA ALA A 520 22.92 38.57 -39.00
C ALA A 520 24.37 38.04 -39.02
N LEU A 521 25.25 38.60 -39.84
CA LEU A 521 26.66 38.21 -39.82
C LEU A 521 27.34 38.51 -38.47
N THR A 522 26.91 39.58 -37.81
CA THR A 522 27.44 40.02 -36.51
C THR A 522 26.92 39.19 -35.33
N ASP A 523 26.02 38.24 -35.56
CA ASP A 523 25.46 37.37 -34.53
C ASP A 523 26.56 36.48 -33.91
N PRO A 524 26.67 36.37 -32.57
CA PRO A 524 27.64 35.49 -31.93
C PRO A 524 27.63 34.05 -32.44
N CYS A 525 26.46 33.54 -32.88
CA CYS A 525 26.33 32.21 -33.47
C CYS A 525 27.21 32.01 -34.71
N MET A 526 27.47 33.06 -35.50
CA MET A 526 28.38 32.95 -36.66
C MET A 526 29.81 32.62 -36.25
N ASN A 527 30.28 33.16 -35.12
CA ASN A 527 31.59 32.84 -34.58
C ASN A 527 31.64 31.42 -34.01
N LEU A 528 30.54 30.95 -33.42
CA LEU A 528 30.42 29.57 -32.94
C LEU A 528 30.38 28.56 -34.09
N ALA A 529 29.61 28.83 -35.15
CA ALA A 529 29.58 28.02 -36.37
C ALA A 529 30.99 27.87 -36.98
N ARG A 530 31.72 28.98 -37.10
CA ARG A 530 33.11 28.98 -37.57
C ARG A 530 34.03 28.19 -36.62
N ALA A 531 33.90 28.38 -35.31
CA ALA A 531 34.69 27.67 -34.32
C ALA A 531 34.48 26.15 -34.37
N CYS A 532 33.25 25.68 -34.60
CA CYS A 532 32.97 24.27 -34.82
C CYS A 532 33.70 23.73 -36.06
N LEU A 533 33.55 24.38 -37.22
CA LEU A 533 34.18 23.93 -38.48
C LEU A 533 35.70 23.90 -38.40
N GLN A 534 36.31 24.88 -37.70
CA GLN A 534 37.75 24.97 -37.51
C GLN A 534 38.33 23.88 -36.60
N LEU A 535 37.50 23.05 -35.95
CA LEU A 535 37.98 21.86 -35.23
C LEU A 535 38.53 20.80 -36.19
N ILE A 536 38.01 20.69 -37.42
CA ILE A 536 38.48 19.70 -38.40
C ILE A 536 39.61 20.32 -39.23
N THR A 537 40.84 19.85 -39.00
CA THR A 537 42.07 20.52 -39.45
C THR A 537 42.44 20.22 -40.90
N ASP A 538 42.06 19.05 -41.42
CA ASP A 538 42.30 18.63 -42.81
C ASP A 538 41.21 19.10 -43.78
N CYS A 539 40.19 19.82 -43.27
CA CYS A 539 39.19 20.56 -44.02
C CYS A 539 38.61 19.80 -45.24
N PRO A 540 37.91 18.68 -45.02
CA PRO A 540 37.28 17.93 -46.11
C PRO A 540 36.27 18.79 -46.88
N PRO A 541 35.91 18.43 -48.13
CA PRO A 541 35.08 19.27 -49.00
C PRO A 541 33.81 19.80 -48.31
N ALA A 542 33.08 18.94 -47.59
CA ALA A 542 31.87 19.30 -46.85
C ALA A 542 32.08 20.41 -45.80
N ILE A 543 33.22 20.41 -45.09
CA ILE A 543 33.59 21.45 -44.11
C ILE A 543 33.96 22.74 -44.85
N GLN A 544 34.69 22.63 -45.96
CA GLN A 544 35.06 23.79 -46.79
C GLN A 544 33.81 24.50 -47.35
N GLU A 545 32.77 23.78 -47.80
CA GLU A 545 31.56 24.45 -48.32
C GLU A 545 30.85 25.30 -47.26
N GLU A 546 30.83 24.82 -46.02
CA GLU A 546 30.24 25.57 -44.91
C GLU A 546 31.09 26.80 -44.53
N LEU A 547 32.43 26.68 -44.58
CA LEU A 547 33.36 27.82 -44.42
C LEU A 547 33.24 28.83 -45.56
N ASP A 548 33.09 28.35 -46.79
CA ASP A 548 32.86 29.17 -47.98
C ASP A 548 31.57 29.99 -47.83
N LEU A 549 30.50 29.35 -47.35
CA LEU A 549 29.21 30.00 -47.12
C LEU A 549 29.27 31.08 -46.04
N ILE A 550 29.98 30.84 -44.94
CA ILE A 550 30.24 31.85 -43.90
C ILE A 550 31.06 33.02 -44.49
N SER A 551 32.05 32.73 -45.33
CA SER A 551 32.89 33.76 -45.96
C SER A 551 32.12 34.57 -47.01
N ALA A 552 31.21 33.92 -47.74
CA ALA A 552 30.34 34.57 -48.72
C ALA A 552 29.43 35.61 -48.06
N LEU A 553 28.93 35.36 -46.85
CA LEU A 553 28.13 36.35 -46.11
C LEU A 553 28.90 37.63 -45.81
N SER A 554 30.19 37.52 -45.46
CA SER A 554 31.04 38.69 -45.25
C SER A 554 31.16 39.53 -46.52
N GLN A 555 31.39 38.88 -47.66
CA GLN A 555 31.48 39.58 -48.95
C GLN A 555 30.13 40.15 -49.42
N LEU A 556 29.01 39.48 -49.14
CA LEU A 556 27.67 40.00 -49.42
C LEU A 556 27.40 41.29 -48.63
N GLU A 557 27.82 41.34 -47.36
CA GLU A 557 27.68 42.54 -46.53
C GLU A 557 28.56 43.70 -47.03
N ASP A 558 29.77 43.42 -47.54
CA ASP A 558 30.64 44.43 -48.17
C ASP A 558 29.95 45.09 -49.38
N PHE A 559 29.11 44.35 -50.12
CA PHE A 559 28.27 44.87 -51.22
C PHE A 559 26.92 45.44 -50.75
N SER A 560 26.71 45.61 -49.44
CA SER A 560 25.45 46.11 -48.84
C SER A 560 24.23 45.21 -49.09
N VAL A 561 24.44 43.92 -49.36
CA VAL A 561 23.37 42.92 -49.47
C VAL A 561 23.09 42.33 -48.09
N ARG A 562 22.09 42.88 -47.41
CA ARG A 562 21.60 42.36 -46.12
C ARG A 562 20.62 41.22 -46.34
N ILE A 563 21.04 40.00 -46.01
CA ILE A 563 20.28 38.77 -46.19
C ILE A 563 20.50 37.85 -44.98
N LEU A 564 19.46 37.11 -44.57
CA LEU A 564 19.60 36.16 -43.47
C LEU A 564 20.51 34.99 -43.90
N PRO A 565 21.41 34.50 -43.03
CA PRO A 565 22.23 33.32 -43.32
C PRO A 565 21.43 32.14 -43.89
N LEU A 566 20.30 31.80 -43.24
CA LEU A 566 19.40 30.75 -43.70
C LEU A 566 18.85 30.99 -45.12
N GLN A 567 18.57 32.23 -45.50
CA GLN A 567 18.10 32.58 -46.84
C GLN A 567 19.18 32.37 -47.90
N VAL A 568 20.45 32.65 -47.58
CA VAL A 568 21.57 32.35 -48.48
C VAL A 568 21.70 30.84 -48.69
N ARG A 569 21.63 30.05 -47.61
CA ARG A 569 21.69 28.58 -47.67
C ARG A 569 20.58 27.98 -48.53
N LEU A 570 19.35 28.46 -48.38
CA LEU A 570 18.17 27.94 -49.08
C LEU A 570 18.03 28.48 -50.51
N ARG A 571 18.89 29.39 -50.96
CA ARG A 571 18.81 29.98 -52.31
C ARG A 571 19.21 28.95 -53.37
N SER A 572 18.25 28.57 -54.21
CA SER A 572 18.45 27.67 -55.34
C SER A 572 19.20 28.34 -56.49
N ASP A 573 18.81 29.57 -56.85
CA ASP A 573 19.56 30.39 -57.80
C ASP A 573 20.62 31.23 -57.08
N ARG A 574 21.84 30.70 -56.99
CA ARG A 574 22.98 31.38 -56.36
C ARG A 574 23.48 32.58 -57.17
N LEU A 575 23.22 32.65 -58.48
CA LEU A 575 23.65 33.77 -59.33
C LEU A 575 22.87 35.04 -58.99
N SER A 576 21.58 34.91 -58.65
CA SER A 576 20.74 36.04 -58.23
C SER A 576 21.33 36.88 -57.08
N LEU A 577 22.16 36.29 -56.21
CA LEU A 577 22.85 37.01 -55.14
C LEU A 577 23.97 37.92 -55.67
N ILE A 578 24.63 37.53 -56.76
CA ILE A 578 25.63 38.34 -57.46
C ILE A 578 24.93 39.49 -58.20
N GLU A 579 23.81 39.20 -58.86
CA GLU A 579 22.98 40.23 -59.50
C GLU A 579 22.49 41.27 -58.48
N GLU A 580 22.10 40.83 -57.28
CA GLU A 580 21.71 41.72 -56.18
C GLU A 580 22.88 42.59 -55.68
N CYS A 581 24.10 42.06 -55.61
CA CYS A 581 25.30 42.84 -55.29
C CYS A 581 25.53 43.96 -56.32
N ILE A 582 25.40 43.65 -57.61
CA ILE A 582 25.57 44.62 -58.71
C ILE A 582 24.47 45.69 -58.65
N ALA A 583 23.23 45.29 -58.37
CA ALA A 583 22.10 46.21 -58.27
C ALA A 583 22.18 47.15 -57.06
N ARG A 584 22.67 46.66 -55.91
CA ARG A 584 22.73 47.45 -54.66
C ARG A 584 24.00 48.28 -54.50
N CYS A 585 25.10 47.89 -55.13
CA CYS A 585 26.39 48.59 -55.02
C CYS A 585 26.78 49.20 -56.39
N PRO A 586 26.59 50.52 -56.60
CA PRO A 586 26.87 51.18 -57.87
C PRO A 586 28.32 51.03 -58.34
N THR A 587 29.28 50.80 -57.44
CA THR A 587 30.70 50.61 -57.74
C THR A 587 31.12 49.15 -57.91
N ALA A 588 30.20 48.19 -57.79
CA ALA A 588 30.51 46.76 -57.85
C ALA A 588 31.20 46.34 -59.15
N TYR A 589 30.90 47.01 -60.27
CA TYR A 589 31.54 46.76 -61.57
C TYR A 589 33.05 46.99 -61.56
N ASN A 590 33.58 47.81 -60.64
CA ASN A 590 35.03 48.03 -60.46
C ASN A 590 35.71 46.93 -59.63
N GLN A 591 34.93 46.01 -59.03
CA GLN A 591 35.41 44.95 -58.12
C GLN A 591 35.15 43.55 -58.70
N SER A 592 35.42 43.38 -60.00
CA SER A 592 35.14 42.13 -60.73
C SER A 592 35.80 40.90 -60.12
N THR A 593 37.03 41.03 -59.59
CA THR A 593 37.74 39.95 -58.89
C THR A 593 37.02 39.50 -57.62
N THR A 594 36.45 40.45 -56.87
CA THR A 594 35.70 40.18 -55.64
C THR A 594 34.36 39.52 -55.96
N LEU A 595 33.66 39.97 -56.99
CA LEU A 595 32.41 39.33 -57.46
C LEU A 595 32.65 37.90 -57.96
N LEU A 596 33.74 37.65 -58.69
CA LEU A 596 34.12 36.30 -59.12
C LEU A 596 34.51 35.41 -57.93
N SER A 597 35.19 35.97 -56.93
CA SER A 597 35.47 35.27 -55.67
C SER A 597 34.19 34.92 -54.93
N LEU A 598 33.24 35.85 -54.80
CA LEU A 598 31.94 35.63 -54.18
C LEU A 598 31.14 34.56 -54.92
N ALA A 599 31.12 34.60 -56.25
CA ALA A 599 30.47 33.57 -57.07
C ALA A 599 31.09 32.18 -56.85
N SER A 600 32.41 32.12 -56.61
CA SER A 600 33.11 30.88 -56.25
C SER A 600 32.71 30.38 -54.87
N LEU A 601 32.67 31.25 -53.85
CA LEU A 601 32.26 30.91 -52.49
C LEU A 601 30.80 30.45 -52.41
N LEU A 602 29.91 31.11 -53.17
CA LEU A 602 28.50 30.73 -53.29
C LEU A 602 28.28 29.49 -54.19
N ARG A 603 29.34 29.00 -54.84
CA ARG A 603 29.31 27.88 -55.78
C ARG A 603 28.24 28.05 -56.86
N VAL A 604 28.22 29.23 -57.47
CA VAL A 604 27.37 29.49 -58.63
C VAL A 604 27.70 28.43 -59.71
N SER A 605 26.67 27.79 -60.25
CA SER A 605 26.79 26.65 -61.17
C SER A 605 27.48 25.39 -60.60
N GLY A 606 27.45 25.19 -59.27
CA GLY A 606 28.04 24.01 -58.62
C GLY A 606 29.55 23.97 -58.83
N ASP A 607 30.10 22.81 -59.18
CA ASP A 607 31.54 22.62 -59.38
C ASP A 607 32.05 23.05 -60.77
N ASN A 608 31.17 23.53 -61.66
CA ASN A 608 31.55 23.90 -63.03
C ASN A 608 32.09 25.34 -63.09
N GLU A 609 33.40 25.48 -62.86
CA GLU A 609 34.10 26.78 -62.88
C GLU A 609 33.96 27.53 -64.22
N ALA A 610 34.01 26.81 -65.35
CA ALA A 610 33.90 27.43 -66.68
C ALA A 610 32.50 28.02 -66.90
N LYS A 611 31.46 27.30 -66.50
CA LYS A 611 30.07 27.80 -66.53
C LYS A 611 29.88 28.95 -65.55
N ARG A 612 30.48 28.87 -64.36
CA ARG A 612 30.44 29.93 -63.35
C ARG A 612 31.05 31.24 -63.83
N ARG A 613 32.19 31.20 -64.52
CA ARG A 613 32.84 32.41 -65.05
C ARG A 613 32.16 32.98 -66.30
N GLY A 614 31.45 32.14 -67.06
CA GLY A 614 30.74 32.55 -68.27
C GLY A 614 29.37 33.17 -67.99
N GLN A 615 28.77 32.85 -66.83
CA GLN A 615 27.62 33.56 -66.26
C GLN A 615 28.10 34.83 -65.58
#